data_AF-M2RFQ6-F1
#
_entry.id   AF-M2RFQ6-F1
#
_cell.length_a   1.000
_cell.length_b   1.000
_cell.length_c   1.000
_cell.angle_alpha   90.00
_cell.angle_beta   90.00
_cell.angle_gamma   90.00
#
_symmetry.space_group_name_H-M   'P 1'
#
loop_
_entity.id
_entity.type
_entity.pdbx_description
1 polymer ?
#
loop_
_entity_poly.entity_id
_entity_poly.type
_entity_poly.pdbx_seq_one_letter_code
_entity_poly.pdbx_strand_id
1 'polypeptide(L)' 'MRIAVTKGRQTRPELLVGICGEHGGEPSSIEWCHMIGLNYVSCSSYRIPVARIAAAQAQIRHPREN' A
#
# COMPACT_ATOMS: atom_id res chain seq x y z
N MET A 1 3.81 9.31 4.86
CA MET A 1 3.96 8.53 3.60
C MET A 1 3.62 9.34 2.35
N ARG A 2 2.41 9.93 2.21
CA ARG A 2 1.98 10.67 1.00
C ARG A 2 3.01 11.65 0.41
N ILE A 3 3.58 12.54 1.25
CA ILE A 3 4.58 13.53 0.79
C ILE A 3 5.80 12.84 0.15
N ALA A 4 6.29 11.75 0.74
CA ALA A 4 7.44 11.03 0.22
C ALA A 4 7.13 10.32 -1.11
N VAL A 5 5.94 9.73 -1.25
CA VAL A 5 5.50 9.12 -2.51
C VAL A 5 5.41 10.18 -3.61
N THR A 6 4.76 11.31 -3.35
CA THR A 6 4.60 12.39 -4.34
C THR A 6 5.96 12.97 -4.73
N LYS A 7 6.78 13.37 -3.77
CA LYS A 7 8.09 13.98 -4.06
C LYS A 7 9.07 12.99 -4.70
N GLY A 8 9.06 11.73 -4.25
CA GLY A 8 9.91 10.69 -4.83
C GLY A 8 9.55 10.39 -6.28
N ARG A 9 8.25 10.38 -6.62
CA ARG A 9 7.80 10.15 -8.00
C ARG A 9 7.92 11.38 -8.91
N GLN A 10 8.00 12.59 -8.36
CA GLN A 10 8.37 13.77 -9.14
C GLN A 10 9.79 13.67 -9.72
N THR A 11 10.71 12.98 -9.04
CA THR A 11 12.09 12.81 -9.51
C THR A 11 12.31 11.47 -10.23
N ARG A 12 11.62 10.41 -9.80
CA ARG A 12 11.65 9.09 -10.44
C ARG A 12 10.22 8.54 -10.58
N PRO A 13 9.54 8.73 -11.73
CA PRO A 13 8.13 8.38 -11.91
C PRO A 13 7.78 6.94 -11.54
N GLU A 14 8.66 5.98 -11.88
CA GLU A 14 8.46 4.55 -11.62
C GLU A 14 9.06 4.09 -10.27
N LEU A 15 9.27 5.00 -9.32
CA LEU A 15 9.76 4.66 -8.00
C LEU A 15 8.79 3.68 -7.30
N LEU A 16 9.29 2.46 -7.06
CA LEU A 16 8.62 1.48 -6.22
C LEU A 16 8.68 1.92 -4.76
N VAL A 17 7.51 1.97 -4.12
CA VAL A 17 7.37 2.34 -2.71
C VAL A 17 6.52 1.29 -2.01
N GLY A 18 6.98 0.84 -0.85
CA GLY A 18 6.20 -0.02 0.04
C GLY A 18 6.32 0.41 1.50
N ILE A 19 5.58 -0.28 2.35
CA ILE A 19 5.59 -0.10 3.81
C ILE A 19 5.93 -1.42 4.49
N CYS A 20 6.68 -1.37 5.57
CA CYS A 20 6.90 -2.48 6.50
C CYS A 20 6.48 -2.10 7.93
N GLY A 21 6.34 -3.10 8.79
CA GLY A 21 5.93 -2.92 10.18
C GLY A 21 4.46 -3.25 10.42
N GLU A 22 3.96 -2.92 11.61
CA GLU A 22 2.65 -3.40 12.07
C GLU A 22 1.48 -2.92 11.18
N HIS A 23 1.54 -1.66 10.74
CA HIS A 23 0.56 -1.04 9.84
C HIS A 23 0.49 -1.74 8.47
N GLY A 24 1.54 -2.47 8.06
CA GLY A 24 1.52 -3.25 6.83
C GLY A 24 0.58 -4.46 6.86
N GLY A 25 0.05 -4.81 8.05
CA GLY A 25 -0.92 -5.89 8.24
C GLY A 25 -2.25 -5.44 8.84
N GLU A 26 -2.49 -4.12 8.96
CA GLU A 26 -3.74 -3.56 9.50
C GLU A 26 -4.63 -3.07 8.34
N PRO A 27 -5.88 -3.54 8.20
CA PRO A 27 -6.70 -3.30 7.01
C PRO A 27 -6.89 -1.83 6.61
N SER A 28 -7.17 -0.94 7.56
CA SER A 28 -7.42 0.47 7.24
C SER A 28 -6.14 1.19 6.79
N SER A 29 -4.99 0.83 7.37
CA SER A 29 -3.67 1.27 6.93
C SER A 29 -3.33 0.79 5.53
N ILE A 30 -3.66 -0.47 5.18
CA ILE A 30 -3.45 -1.02 3.83
C ILE A 30 -4.30 -0.28 2.81
N GLU A 31 -5.56 0.00 3.12
CA GLU A 31 -6.45 0.80 2.28
C GLU A 31 -5.90 2.22 2.06
N TRP A 32 -5.40 2.87 3.12
CA TRP A 32 -4.73 4.16 2.97
C TRP A 32 -3.46 4.07 2.09
N CYS A 33 -2.64 3.03 2.28
CA CYS A 33 -1.45 2.78 1.47
C CYS A 33 -1.80 2.60 -0.02
N HIS A 34 -2.89 1.89 -0.30
CA HIS A 34 -3.45 1.73 -1.63
C HIS A 34 -3.87 3.07 -2.24
N MET A 35 -4.63 3.89 -1.50
CA MET A 35 -5.09 5.20 -1.95
C MET A 35 -3.95 6.18 -2.26
N ILE A 36 -2.86 6.15 -1.49
CA ILE A 36 -1.69 7.00 -1.76
C ILE A 36 -0.73 6.39 -2.79
N GLY A 37 -1.07 5.25 -3.38
CA GLY A 37 -0.38 4.65 -4.51
C GLY A 37 0.88 3.84 -4.17
N LEU A 38 0.96 3.22 -2.98
CA LEU A 38 2.03 2.25 -2.72
C LEU A 38 1.92 1.03 -3.64
N ASN A 39 3.06 0.39 -3.90
CA ASN A 39 3.19 -0.79 -4.72
C ASN A 39 3.03 -2.08 -3.91
N TYR A 40 3.49 -2.09 -2.65
CA TYR A 40 3.41 -3.28 -1.80
C TYR A 40 3.31 -2.93 -0.31
N VAL A 41 2.86 -3.91 0.47
CA VAL A 41 2.90 -3.91 1.93
C VAL A 41 3.68 -5.12 2.42
N SER A 42 4.36 -4.99 3.55
CA SER A 42 5.13 -6.05 4.20
C SER A 42 4.71 -6.15 5.66
N CYS A 43 4.33 -7.36 6.08
CA CYS A 43 3.83 -7.65 7.42
C CYS A 43 4.34 -8.99 7.93
N SER A 44 4.19 -9.25 9.22
CA SER A 44 4.52 -10.55 9.82
C SER A 44 3.77 -11.69 9.14
N SER A 45 4.40 -12.87 9.04
CA SER A 45 3.90 -13.99 8.23
C SER A 45 2.44 -14.36 8.50
N TYR A 46 2.01 -14.32 9.76
CA TYR A 46 0.64 -14.64 10.16
C TYR A 46 -0.41 -13.59 9.73
N ARG A 47 0.00 -12.36 9.41
CA ARG A 47 -0.87 -11.29 8.88
C ARG A 47 -0.96 -11.27 7.36
N ILE A 48 -0.16 -12.07 6.64
CA ILE A 48 -0.19 -12.12 5.16
C ILE A 48 -1.60 -12.39 4.61
N PRO A 49 -2.39 -13.35 5.13
CA PRO A 49 -3.74 -13.58 4.63
C PRO A 49 -4.67 -12.36 4.79
N VAL A 50 -4.58 -11.67 5.94
CA VAL A 50 -5.33 -10.44 6.21
C VAL A 50 -4.91 -9.34 5.23
N ALA A 51 -3.61 -9.16 5.03
CA ALA A 51 -3.09 -8.14 4.14
C ALA A 51 -3.52 -8.34 2.68
N ARG A 52 -3.56 -9.59 2.21
CA ARG A 52 -4.04 -9.93 0.86
C ARG A 52 -5.51 -9.59 0.66
N ILE A 53 -6.37 -9.95 1.61
CA ILE A 53 -7.80 -9.67 1.53
C ILE A 53 -8.05 -8.16 1.63
N ALA A 54 -7.39 -7.47 2.57
CA ALA A 54 -7.50 -6.03 2.71
C ALA A 54 -7.06 -5.27 1.44
N ALA A 55 -5.97 -5.70 0.80
CA ALA A 55 -5.53 -5.11 -0.48
C ALA A 55 -6.56 -5.34 -1.61
N ALA A 56 -7.16 -6.53 -1.69
CA ALA A 56 -8.21 -6.83 -2.66
C ALA A 56 -9.47 -5.97 -2.41
N GLN A 57 -9.90 -5.85 -1.15
CA GLN A 57 -11.02 -5.00 -0.75
C GLN A 57 -10.75 -3.52 -1.10
N ALA A 58 -9.53 -3.03 -0.84
CA ALA A 58 -9.13 -1.68 -1.19
C ALA A 58 -9.20 -1.44 -2.71
N GLN A 59 -8.80 -2.39 -3.55
CA GLN A 59 -8.97 -2.28 -5.00
C GLN A 59 -10.44 -2.30 -5.44
N ILE A 60 -11.30 -3.08 -4.78
CA ILE A 60 -12.74 -3.10 -5.09
C ILE A 60 -13.39 -1.76 -4.71
N ARG A 61 -13.05 -1.18 -3.55
CA ARG A 61 -13.61 0.10 -3.07
C ARG A 61 -13.00 1.32 -3.77
N HIS A 62 -11.73 1.24 -4.11
CA HIS A 62 -10.95 2.32 -4.72
C HIS A 62 -10.16 1.79 -5.93
N PRO A 63 -10.82 1.50 -7.07
CA PRO A 63 -10.14 0.94 -8.23
C PRO A 63 -8.98 1.82 -8.72
N ARG A 64 -7.79 1.22 -8.84
CA ARG A 64 -6.64 1.79 -9.55
C ARG A 64 -6.50 1.14 -10.91
N GLU A 65 -6.18 1.93 -11.94
CA GLU A 65 -5.76 1.39 -13.23
C GLU A 65 -4.36 0.77 -13.08
N ASN A 66 -4.14 -0.34 -13.79
CA ASN A 66 -2.84 -1.02 -13.85
C ASN A 66 -1.92 -0.33 -14.86
#